data_AF-A0A523W8W9-F1
#
_entry.id   AF-A0A523W8W9-F1
#
_cell.length_a   1.000
_cell.length_b   1.000
_cell.length_c   1.000
_cell.angle_alpha   90.00
_cell.angle_beta   90.00
_cell.angle_gamma   90.00
#
_symmetry.space_group_name_H-M   'P 1'
#
loop_
_entity.id
_entity.type
_entity.pdbx_description
1 polymer ?
#
loop_
_entity_poly.entity_id
_entity_poly.type
_entity_poly.pdbx_seq_one_letter_code
_entity_poly.pdbx_strand_id
1 'polypeptide(L)'
;ESKDPKLMRTGILTALGIAIHNFPEGFVTFVGSLHSIEMGILLAVAIAIHNIPEGMSVSIPIFYATGNKRKAFLYSFVSGIFEPIGAVIAAAFLLPFMTDYLIGYVLAFVAGIMIYISFDELLPAAHEYGKEHMVAIGLISGMAVMVLSLIMLR
;
A
#
# COMPACT_ATOMS: atom_id res chain seq x y z
N GLU A 1 -13.22 21.63 -15.77
CA GLU A 1 -12.43 20.61 -15.03
C GLU A 1 -11.44 21.33 -14.15
N SER A 2 -11.63 21.35 -12.82
CA SER A 2 -10.64 21.93 -11.91
C SER A 2 -9.52 20.93 -11.71
N LYS A 3 -8.34 21.21 -12.28
CA LYS A 3 -7.11 20.48 -11.95
C LYS A 3 -6.71 20.91 -10.54
N ASP A 4 -7.01 20.12 -9.53
CA ASP A 4 -6.55 20.40 -8.18
C ASP A 4 -5.09 19.90 -8.04
N PRO A 5 -4.10 20.82 -7.99
CA PRO A 5 -2.70 20.44 -7.95
C PRO A 5 -2.31 19.75 -6.65
N LYS A 6 -3.01 20.02 -5.53
CA LYS A 6 -2.73 19.38 -4.24
C LYS A 6 -3.15 17.91 -4.27
N LEU A 7 -4.39 17.63 -4.68
CA LEU A 7 -4.87 16.25 -4.81
C LEU A 7 -4.05 15.45 -5.83
N MET A 8 -3.60 16.09 -6.91
CA MET A 8 -2.71 15.44 -7.86
C MET A 8 -1.38 15.06 -7.21
N ARG A 9 -0.79 15.96 -6.41
CA ARG A 9 0.44 15.69 -5.65
C ARG A 9 0.23 14.56 -4.65
N THR A 10 -0.83 14.60 -3.85
CA THR A 10 -1.20 13.53 -2.91
C THR A 10 -1.32 12.20 -3.63
N GLY A 11 -2.08 12.12 -4.72
CA GLY A 11 -2.25 10.89 -5.48
C GLY A 11 -0.95 10.33 -6.08
N ILE A 12 -0.07 11.18 -6.59
CA ILE A 12 1.23 10.76 -7.14
C ILE A 12 2.17 10.27 -6.02
N LEU A 13 2.27 11.00 -4.90
CA LEU A 13 3.12 10.60 -3.78
C LEU A 13 2.64 9.30 -3.15
N THR A 14 1.33 9.13 -2.99
CA THR A 14 0.74 7.88 -2.52
C THR A 14 1.00 6.74 -3.50
N ALA A 15 0.87 6.96 -4.81
CA ALA A 15 1.19 5.94 -5.82
C ALA A 15 2.66 5.48 -5.76
N LEU A 16 3.59 6.43 -5.58
CA LEU A 16 5.01 6.13 -5.48
C LEU A 16 5.34 5.37 -4.19
N GLY A 17 4.75 5.78 -3.06
CA GLY A 17 4.96 5.08 -1.81
C GLY A 17 4.40 3.67 -1.79
N ILE A 18 3.19 3.49 -2.31
CA ILE A 18 2.59 2.15 -2.46
C ILE A 18 3.43 1.29 -3.42
N ALA A 19 3.92 1.84 -4.54
CA ALA A 19 4.85 1.09 -5.39
C ALA A 19 6.10 0.60 -4.61
N ILE A 20 6.64 1.42 -3.71
CA ILE A 20 7.78 1.04 -2.86
C ILE A 20 7.34 0.03 -1.77
N HIS A 21 6.13 0.13 -1.24
CA HIS A 21 5.58 -0.74 -0.21
C HIS A 21 5.27 -2.15 -0.73
N ASN A 22 4.65 -2.23 -1.91
CA ASN A 22 4.20 -3.48 -2.51
C ASN A 22 5.37 -4.34 -2.99
N PHE A 23 6.54 -3.74 -3.22
CA PHE A 23 7.74 -4.51 -3.58
C PHE A 23 8.17 -5.52 -2.49
N PRO A 24 8.40 -5.12 -1.22
CA PRO A 24 8.56 -6.04 -0.10
C PRO A 24 7.41 -7.04 0.07
N GLU A 25 6.15 -6.61 -0.11
CA GLU A 25 5.00 -7.51 0.04
C GLU A 25 5.02 -8.65 -0.98
N GLY A 26 5.31 -8.35 -2.24
CA GLY A 26 5.46 -9.37 -3.27
C GLY A 26 6.59 -10.35 -2.99
N PHE A 27 7.71 -9.84 -2.46
CA PHE A 27 8.80 -10.67 -1.98
C PHE A 27 8.35 -11.61 -0.86
N VAL A 28 7.68 -11.10 0.18
CA VAL A 28 7.22 -11.89 1.33
C VAL A 28 6.20 -12.95 0.89
N THR A 29 5.31 -12.59 -0.03
CA THR A 29 4.33 -13.52 -0.62
C THR A 29 5.03 -14.69 -1.31
N PHE A 30 6.07 -14.39 -2.12
CA PHE A 30 6.85 -15.42 -2.79
C PHE A 30 7.60 -16.31 -1.79
N VAL A 31 8.30 -15.73 -0.81
CA VAL A 31 9.01 -16.51 0.21
C VAL A 31 8.06 -17.39 1.01
N GLY A 32 6.88 -16.88 1.38
CA GLY A 32 5.84 -17.66 2.05
C GLY A 32 5.38 -18.86 1.21
N SER A 33 5.30 -18.71 -0.12
CA SER A 33 4.95 -19.81 -1.02
C SER A 33 6.00 -20.92 -1.09
N LEU A 34 7.28 -20.62 -0.79
CA LEU A 34 8.35 -21.62 -0.70
C LEU A 34 8.22 -22.51 0.53
N HIS A 35 7.60 -22.01 1.61
CA HIS A 35 7.33 -22.82 2.80
C HIS A 35 6.21 -23.85 2.55
N SER A 36 5.09 -23.41 1.99
CA SER A 36 4.03 -24.30 1.49
C SER A 36 3.11 -23.55 0.52
N ILE A 37 2.50 -24.29 -0.40
CA ILE A 37 1.51 -23.72 -1.33
C ILE A 37 0.27 -23.18 -0.60
N GLU A 38 -0.11 -23.82 0.50
CA GLU A 38 -1.21 -23.38 1.36
C GLU A 38 -0.91 -22.02 2.00
N MET A 39 0.31 -21.83 2.53
CA MET A 39 0.75 -20.55 3.08
C MET A 39 0.82 -19.47 1.98
N GLY A 40 1.32 -19.82 0.80
CA GLY A 40 1.35 -18.91 -0.34
C GLY A 40 -0.05 -18.42 -0.76
N ILE A 41 -1.03 -19.33 -0.84
CA ILE A 41 -2.42 -18.97 -1.18
C ILE A 41 -3.03 -18.10 -0.07
N LEU A 42 -2.80 -18.42 1.20
CA LEU A 42 -3.30 -17.65 2.32
C LEU A 42 -2.77 -16.20 2.28
N LEU A 43 -1.46 -16.03 2.08
CA LEU A 43 -0.83 -14.72 1.98
C LEU A 43 -1.33 -13.95 0.75
N ALA A 44 -1.44 -14.59 -0.41
CA ALA A 44 -1.94 -13.94 -1.62
C ALA A 44 -3.38 -13.40 -1.43
N VAL A 45 -4.26 -14.17 -0.79
CA VAL A 45 -5.63 -13.71 -0.49
C VAL A 45 -5.62 -12.56 0.52
N ALA A 46 -4.82 -12.66 1.58
CA ALA A 46 -4.73 -11.62 2.60
C ALA A 46 -4.22 -10.30 2.00
N ILE A 47 -3.19 -10.35 1.16
CA ILE A 47 -2.60 -9.18 0.50
C ILE A 47 -3.54 -8.62 -0.57
N ALA A 48 -4.26 -9.48 -1.32
CA ALA A 48 -5.27 -9.00 -2.25
C ALA A 48 -6.37 -8.16 -1.56
N ILE A 49 -6.76 -8.53 -0.34
CA ILE A 49 -7.71 -7.74 0.45
C ILE A 49 -7.06 -6.43 0.95
N HIS A 50 -5.79 -6.47 1.36
CA HIS A 50 -5.02 -5.30 1.81
C HIS A 50 -4.86 -4.25 0.70
N ASN A 51 -4.62 -4.69 -0.53
CA ASN A 51 -4.40 -3.84 -1.69
C ASN A 51 -5.65 -3.06 -2.14
N ILE A 52 -6.86 -3.45 -1.72
CA ILE A 52 -8.09 -2.73 -2.06
C ILE A 52 -8.07 -1.32 -1.45
N PRO A 53 -7.92 -1.15 -0.11
CA PRO A 53 -7.65 0.14 0.53
C PRO A 53 -6.52 0.95 -0.11
N GLU A 54 -5.39 0.31 -0.43
CA GLU A 54 -4.24 0.99 -1.02
C GLU A 54 -4.53 1.52 -2.43
N GLY A 55 -5.16 0.71 -3.28
CA GLY A 55 -5.59 1.15 -4.60
C GLY A 55 -6.57 2.31 -4.53
N MET A 56 -7.46 2.32 -3.53
CA MET A 56 -8.36 3.45 -3.27
C MET A 56 -7.60 4.72 -2.85
N SER A 57 -6.59 4.61 -1.99
CA SER A 57 -5.80 5.76 -1.53
C SER A 57 -5.01 6.44 -2.65
N VAL A 58 -4.66 5.71 -3.71
CA VAL A 58 -4.09 6.27 -4.97
C VAL A 58 -5.17 6.83 -5.89
N SER A 59 -6.19 6.03 -6.19
CA SER A 59 -7.13 6.32 -7.27
C SER A 59 -8.09 7.46 -6.96
N ILE A 60 -8.54 7.59 -5.71
CA ILE A 60 -9.47 8.64 -5.27
C ILE A 60 -8.89 10.05 -5.47
N PRO A 61 -7.72 10.42 -4.91
CA PRO A 61 -7.17 11.75 -5.10
C PRO A 61 -6.86 12.06 -6.57
N ILE A 62 -6.37 11.08 -7.34
CA ILE A 62 -6.11 11.26 -8.78
C ILE A 62 -7.40 11.49 -9.56
N PHE A 63 -8.48 10.77 -9.22
CA PHE A 63 -9.77 10.96 -9.86
C PHE A 63 -10.31 12.36 -9.56
N TYR A 64 -10.31 12.81 -8.30
CA TYR A 64 -10.81 14.14 -7.95
C TYR A 64 -9.91 15.27 -8.48
N ALA A 65 -8.61 15.03 -8.67
CA ALA A 65 -7.71 15.99 -9.29
C ALA A 65 -7.86 16.10 -10.82
N THR A 66 -8.31 15.04 -11.50
CA THR A 66 -8.25 14.97 -12.97
C THR A 66 -9.59 14.75 -13.67
N GLY A 67 -10.64 14.35 -12.94
CA GLY A 67 -11.92 13.89 -13.49
C GLY A 67 -11.85 12.60 -14.30
N ASN A 68 -10.68 11.94 -14.39
CA ASN A 68 -10.43 10.86 -15.33
C ASN A 68 -10.25 9.50 -14.63
N LYS A 69 -11.28 8.65 -14.73
CA LYS A 69 -11.28 7.30 -14.16
C LYS A 69 -10.15 6.41 -14.70
N ARG A 70 -9.80 6.56 -15.98
CA ARG A 70 -8.71 5.76 -16.59
C ARG A 70 -7.36 6.15 -16.02
N LYS A 71 -7.12 7.44 -15.76
CA LYS A 71 -5.89 7.88 -15.07
C LYS A 71 -5.85 7.33 -13.66
N ALA A 72 -6.92 7.51 -12.89
CA ALA A 72 -6.99 6.98 -11.52
C ALA A 72 -6.70 5.46 -11.46
N PHE A 73 -7.30 4.69 -12.37
CA PHE A 73 -7.02 3.26 -12.52
C PHE A 73 -5.56 3.00 -12.90
N LEU A 74 -5.03 3.69 -13.90
CA LEU A 74 -3.67 3.44 -14.39
C LEU A 74 -2.61 3.67 -13.31
N TYR A 75 -2.72 4.75 -12.53
CA TYR A 75 -1.77 5.02 -11.46
C TYR A 75 -1.83 3.97 -10.35
N SER A 76 -3.03 3.58 -9.92
CA SER A 76 -3.22 2.50 -8.93
C SER A 76 -2.76 1.13 -9.46
N PHE A 77 -2.98 0.85 -10.74
CA PHE A 77 -2.53 -0.39 -11.37
C PHE A 77 -1.00 -0.43 -11.48
N VAL A 78 -0.38 0.67 -11.89
CA VAL A 78 1.09 0.76 -11.99
C VAL A 78 1.74 0.63 -10.62
N SER A 79 1.17 1.21 -9.56
CA SER A 79 1.70 0.99 -8.20
C SER A 79 1.56 -0.48 -7.77
N GLY A 80 0.42 -1.11 -8.05
CA GLY A 80 0.19 -2.53 -7.72
C GLY A 80 1.09 -3.51 -8.50
N ILE A 81 1.55 -3.16 -9.70
CA ILE A 81 2.51 -3.99 -10.48
C ILE A 81 3.83 -4.22 -9.73
N PHE A 82 4.20 -3.36 -8.78
CA PHE A 82 5.43 -3.55 -8.02
C PHE A 82 5.41 -4.80 -7.13
N GLU A 83 4.23 -5.32 -6.78
CA GLU A 83 4.11 -6.58 -6.04
C GLU A 83 4.59 -7.79 -6.85
N PRO A 84 4.04 -8.11 -8.05
CA PRO A 84 4.58 -9.21 -8.84
C PRO A 84 6.04 -8.96 -9.28
N ILE A 85 6.46 -7.70 -9.47
CA ILE A 85 7.88 -7.40 -9.71
C ILE A 85 8.73 -7.82 -8.50
N GLY A 86 8.30 -7.47 -7.28
CA GLY A 86 8.96 -7.87 -6.04
C GLY A 86 9.08 -9.39 -5.91
N ALA A 87 7.99 -10.11 -6.19
CA ALA A 87 7.96 -11.57 -6.19
C ALA A 87 8.93 -12.19 -7.22
N VAL A 88 8.95 -11.67 -8.45
CA VAL A 88 9.84 -12.18 -9.52
C VAL A 88 11.30 -11.89 -9.21
N ILE A 89 11.63 -10.69 -8.74
CA ILE A 89 13.00 -10.32 -8.36
C ILE A 89 13.45 -11.12 -7.14
N ALA A 90 12.54 -11.40 -6.20
CA ALA A 90 12.78 -12.32 -5.08
C ALA A 90 13.24 -13.69 -5.59
N ALA A 91 12.42 -14.28 -6.46
CA ALA A 91 12.63 -15.62 -7.01
C ALA A 91 13.93 -15.74 -7.80
N ALA A 92 14.25 -14.72 -8.59
CA ALA A 92 15.39 -14.77 -9.52
C ALA A 92 16.72 -14.36 -8.88
N PHE A 93 16.73 -13.43 -7.91
CA PHE A 93 17.97 -12.76 -7.52
C PHE A 93 18.17 -12.55 -6.02
N LEU A 94 17.12 -12.31 -5.22
CA LEU A 94 17.33 -11.82 -3.85
C LEU A 94 17.52 -12.91 -2.80
N LEU A 95 17.00 -14.13 -3.01
CA LEU A 95 17.07 -15.22 -2.03
C LEU A 95 18.46 -15.44 -1.40
N PRO A 96 19.59 -15.44 -2.15
CA PRO A 96 20.91 -15.70 -1.57
C PRO A 96 21.45 -14.55 -0.69
N PHE A 97 20.91 -13.34 -0.83
CA PHE A 97 21.39 -12.13 -0.16
C PHE A 97 20.52 -11.72 1.03
N MET A 98 19.39 -12.42 1.23
CA MET A 98 18.43 -12.09 2.27
C MET A 98 18.90 -12.63 3.62
N THR A 99 19.29 -11.70 4.49
CA THR A 99 19.49 -11.94 5.91
C THR A 99 18.35 -11.30 6.70
N ASP A 100 18.07 -11.82 7.90
CA ASP A 100 17.04 -11.27 8.78
C ASP A 100 17.24 -9.77 9.05
N TYR A 101 18.50 -9.32 9.13
CA TYR A 101 18.85 -7.91 9.28
C TYR A 101 18.43 -7.07 8.07
N LEU A 102 18.70 -7.54 6.85
CA LEU A 102 18.34 -6.81 5.63
C LEU A 102 16.83 -6.70 5.48
N ILE A 103 16.09 -7.79 5.74
CA ILE A 103 14.62 -7.77 5.75
C ILE A 103 14.11 -6.76 6.79
N GLY A 104 14.67 -6.78 8.00
CA GLY A 104 14.32 -5.84 9.06
C GLY A 104 14.55 -4.37 8.66
N TYR A 105 15.68 -4.06 8.04
CA TYR A 105 15.97 -2.69 7.56
C TYR A 105 15.03 -2.24 6.44
N VAL A 106 14.73 -3.12 5.48
CA VAL A 106 13.80 -2.82 4.38
C VAL A 106 12.39 -2.56 4.93
N LEU A 107 11.90 -3.42 5.83
CA LEU A 107 10.59 -3.25 6.46
C LEU A 107 10.51 -1.97 7.30
N ALA A 108 11.56 -1.65 8.06
CA ALA A 108 11.61 -0.41 8.84
C ALA A 108 11.57 0.84 7.95
N PHE A 109 12.31 0.83 6.83
CA PHE A 109 12.30 1.92 5.86
C PHE A 109 10.91 2.10 5.22
N VAL A 110 10.30 1.00 4.77
CA VAL A 110 8.98 1.00 4.14
C VAL A 110 7.90 1.44 5.14
N ALA A 111 7.96 0.98 6.38
CA ALA A 111 7.07 1.43 7.44
C ALA A 111 7.17 2.96 7.65
N GLY A 112 8.40 3.50 7.63
CA GLY A 112 8.63 4.95 7.70
C GLY A 112 7.96 5.72 6.55
N ILE A 113 8.06 5.22 5.32
CA ILE A 113 7.40 5.81 4.14
C ILE A 113 5.87 5.79 4.33
N MET A 114 5.30 4.67 4.76
CA MET A 114 3.85 4.54 4.93
C MET A 114 3.32 5.41 6.06
N ILE A 115 4.09 5.61 7.14
CA ILE A 115 3.77 6.59 8.18
C ILE A 115 3.74 8.00 7.58
N TYR A 116 4.79 8.41 6.84
CA TYR A 116 4.84 9.72 6.20
C TYR A 116 3.64 9.94 5.27
N ILE A 117 3.35 8.99 4.38
CA ILE A 117 2.21 9.12 3.45
C ILE A 117 0.88 9.17 4.19
N SER A 118 0.71 8.38 5.25
CA SER A 118 -0.53 8.38 6.01
C SER A 118 -0.76 9.71 6.74
N PHE A 119 0.27 10.25 7.39
CA PHE A 119 0.14 11.43 8.26
C PHE A 119 0.35 12.77 7.55
N ASP A 120 1.26 12.85 6.57
CA ASP A 120 1.59 14.11 5.88
C ASP A 120 0.85 14.28 4.55
N GLU A 121 0.32 13.21 3.95
CA GLU A 121 -0.37 13.28 2.66
C GLU A 121 -1.85 12.90 2.76
N LEU A 122 -2.17 11.69 3.24
CA LEU A 122 -3.54 11.18 3.25
C LEU A 122 -4.42 11.80 4.33
N LEU A 123 -3.94 11.91 5.57
CA LEU A 123 -4.73 12.48 6.66
C LEU A 123 -5.06 13.97 6.44
N PRO A 124 -4.11 14.83 6.01
CA PRO A 124 -4.41 16.23 5.69
C PRO A 124 -5.37 16.36 4.51
N ALA A 125 -5.20 15.56 3.46
CA ALA A 125 -6.15 15.53 2.34
C ALA A 125 -7.54 15.05 2.77
N ALA A 126 -7.64 14.02 3.62
CA ALA A 126 -8.91 13.56 4.14
C ALA A 126 -9.62 14.66 4.95
N HIS A 127 -8.87 15.44 5.73
CA HIS A 127 -9.42 16.55 6.52
C HIS A 127 -9.82 17.76 5.66
N GLU A 128 -9.03 18.13 4.65
CA GLU A 128 -9.30 19.25 3.74
C GLU A 128 -10.52 18.99 2.84
N TYR A 129 -10.69 17.76 2.36
CA TYR A 129 -11.73 17.41 1.38
C TYR A 129 -12.89 16.56 1.94
N GLY A 130 -12.79 16.11 3.19
CA GLY A 130 -13.78 15.26 3.86
C GLY A 130 -14.60 16.00 4.93
N LYS A 131 -15.46 15.25 5.62
CA LYS A 131 -16.18 15.75 6.81
C LYS A 131 -15.40 15.37 8.06
N GLU A 132 -15.11 16.33 8.94
CA GLU A 132 -14.23 16.13 10.11
C GLU A 132 -14.52 14.85 10.91
N HIS A 133 -15.78 14.64 11.31
CA HIS A 133 -16.16 13.45 12.08
C HIS A 133 -15.99 12.14 11.30
N MET A 134 -16.21 12.14 9.97
CA MET A 134 -16.04 10.94 9.15
C MET A 134 -14.57 10.59 8.99
N VAL A 135 -13.68 11.58 8.93
CA VAL A 135 -12.23 11.36 8.90
C VAL A 135 -11.76 10.71 10.20
N ALA A 136 -12.21 11.22 11.35
CA ALA A 136 -11.89 10.63 12.64
C ALA A 136 -12.42 9.20 12.79
N ILE A 137 -13.68 8.94 12.39
CA ILE A 137 -14.27 7.59 12.40
C ILE A 137 -13.49 6.66 11.47
N GLY A 138 -13.12 7.11 10.26
CA GLY A 138 -12.32 6.32 9.31
C GLY A 138 -10.96 5.94 9.89
N LEU A 139 -10.26 6.91 10.49
CA LEU A 139 -8.96 6.67 11.12
C LEU A 139 -9.07 5.67 12.28
N ILE A 140 -9.99 5.91 13.23
CA ILE A 140 -10.17 5.06 14.41
C ILE A 140 -10.61 3.64 14.01
N SER A 141 -11.55 3.52 13.08
CA SER A 141 -12.01 2.21 12.61
C SER A 141 -10.92 1.45 11.85
N GLY A 142 -10.12 2.13 11.02
CA GLY A 142 -8.95 1.53 10.37
C GLY A 142 -7.93 1.03 11.39
N MET A 143 -7.58 1.84 12.40
CA MET A 143 -6.70 1.43 13.48
C MET A 143 -7.26 0.23 14.26
N ALA A 144 -8.55 0.22 14.56
CA ALA A 144 -9.21 -0.90 15.24
C ALA A 144 -9.14 -2.19 14.42
N VAL A 145 -9.40 -2.14 13.11
CA VAL A 145 -9.27 -3.30 12.20
C VAL A 145 -7.85 -3.85 12.22
N MET A 146 -6.83 -2.98 12.17
CA MET A 146 -5.43 -3.39 12.22
C MET A 146 -5.04 -4.00 13.57
N VAL A 147 -5.50 -3.44 14.68
CA VAL A 147 -5.23 -4.02 16.01
C VAL A 147 -5.91 -5.38 16.16
N LEU A 148 -7.16 -5.50 15.73
CA LEU A 148 -7.90 -6.77 15.79
C LEU A 148 -7.27 -7.84 14.91
N SER A 149 -6.84 -7.51 13.69
CA SER A 149 -6.15 -8.46 12.81
C SER A 149 -4.85 -8.95 13.44
N LEU A 150 -4.05 -8.05 14.03
CA LEU A 150 -2.82 -8.40 14.73
C LEU A 150 -3.05 -9.31 15.93
N ILE A 151 -4.13 -9.11 16.70
CA ILE A 151 -4.45 -9.96 17.85
C ILE A 151 -4.89 -11.36 17.39
N MET A 152 -5.68 -11.44 16.31
CA MET A 152 -6.19 -12.71 15.79
C MET A 152 -5.13 -13.56 15.09
N LEU A 153 -4.10 -12.92 14.51
CA LEU A 153 -3.03 -13.57 13.75
C LEU A 153 -1.78 -13.92 14.59
N ARG A 154 -1.81 -13.64 15.90
CA ARG A 154 -0.73 -13.92 16.85
C ARG A 154 -0.91 -15.27 17.53
#